data_AF-A0A8T0FR44-F1
#
_entry.id   AF-A0A8T0FR44-F1
#
_cell.length_a   1.000
_cell.length_b   1.000
_cell.length_c   1.000
_cell.angle_alpha   90.00
_cell.angle_beta   90.00
_cell.angle_gamma   90.00
#
_symmetry.space_group_name_H-M   'P 1'
#
loop_
_entity.id
_entity.type
_entity.pdbx_description
1 polymer ?
#
loop_
_entity_poly.entity_id
_entity_poly.type
_entity_poly.pdbx_seq_one_letter_code
_entity_poly.pdbx_strand_id
1 'polypeptide(L)'
;MEQNTEEATDNNSTFEDELYWCQRHLEEKLIAKRVSPREAQSILKSLKLLSNPKTPFIKKRQVMRLTCGDYRQAMQKQVKEIENLIHDCELDHVENNSSGRVLRKAAASSNETESREPAFLFNFPQPEGGQDIFK
;
A
#
# COMPACT_ATOMS: atom_id res chain seq x y z
N MET A 1 19.01 -38.39 16.26
CA MET A 1 19.28 -37.18 15.48
C MET A 1 19.14 -37.60 14.04
N GLU A 2 18.20 -37.00 13.33
CA GLU A 2 18.24 -36.69 11.88
C GLU A 2 16.82 -36.28 11.48
N GLN A 3 16.60 -34.96 11.53
CA GLN A 3 15.41 -34.29 11.04
C GLN A 3 15.63 -34.04 9.55
N ASN A 4 14.97 -34.83 8.70
CA ASN A 4 14.83 -34.50 7.27
C ASN A 4 13.97 -33.23 7.14
N THR A 5 14.62 -32.11 6.83
CA THR A 5 14.02 -30.77 6.69
C THR A 5 14.45 -30.16 5.36
N GLU A 6 14.28 -30.83 4.22
CA GLU A 6 14.77 -30.28 2.94
C GLU A 6 13.77 -30.33 1.76
N GLU A 7 12.55 -30.86 1.91
CA GLU A 7 11.57 -30.90 0.80
C GLU A 7 10.36 -29.94 0.95
N ALA A 8 10.40 -29.00 1.90
CA ALA A 8 9.24 -28.17 2.24
C ALA A 8 9.24 -26.74 1.67
N THR A 9 10.27 -26.30 0.95
CA THR A 9 10.43 -24.88 0.59
C THR A 9 9.44 -24.40 -0.48
N ASP A 10 9.16 -25.20 -1.52
CA ASP A 10 8.25 -24.79 -2.60
C ASP A 10 6.76 -24.79 -2.16
N ASN A 11 6.39 -25.72 -1.28
CA ASN A 11 5.02 -25.80 -0.77
C ASN A 11 4.74 -24.79 0.36
N ASN A 12 5.77 -24.39 1.12
CA ASN A 12 5.60 -23.39 2.18
C ASN A 12 5.46 -21.98 1.61
N SER A 13 6.25 -21.59 0.58
CA SER A 13 6.09 -20.28 -0.05
C SER A 13 4.68 -20.09 -0.60
N THR A 14 4.12 -21.09 -1.29
CA THR A 14 2.74 -20.98 -1.82
C THR A 14 1.68 -20.83 -0.72
N PHE A 15 1.82 -21.52 0.42
CA PHE A 15 0.85 -21.36 1.51
C PHE A 15 1.00 -20.02 2.23
N GLU A 16 2.22 -19.52 2.43
CA GLU A 16 2.47 -18.22 3.04
C GLU A 16 1.88 -17.10 2.18
N ASP A 17 2.05 -17.19 0.86
CA ASP A 17 1.43 -16.27 -0.10
C ASP A 17 -0.09 -16.32 -0.04
N GLU A 18 -0.67 -17.53 -0.01
CA GLU A 18 -2.12 -17.73 0.15
C GLU A 18 -2.63 -17.15 1.47
N LEU A 19 -1.89 -17.35 2.56
CA LEU A 19 -2.22 -16.84 3.90
C LEU A 19 -2.17 -15.33 3.93
N TYR A 20 -1.10 -14.74 3.40
CA TYR A 20 -0.92 -13.30 3.30
C TYR A 20 -2.04 -12.68 2.46
N TRP A 21 -2.34 -13.28 1.30
CA TRP A 21 -3.44 -12.82 0.45
C TRP A 21 -4.77 -12.84 1.20
N CYS A 22 -5.08 -13.92 1.92
CA CYS A 22 -6.31 -14.02 2.71
C CYS A 22 -6.38 -12.97 3.82
N GLN A 23 -5.26 -12.69 4.51
CA GLN A 23 -5.21 -11.65 5.54
C GLN A 23 -5.50 -10.28 4.93
N ARG A 24 -4.80 -9.91 3.86
CA ARG A 24 -4.98 -8.64 3.16
C ARG A 24 -6.40 -8.48 2.61
N HIS A 25 -6.94 -9.52 1.99
CA HIS A 25 -8.32 -9.52 1.49
C HIS A 25 -9.34 -9.28 2.61
N LEU A 26 -9.14 -9.87 3.79
CA LEU A 26 -10.01 -9.65 4.95
C LEU A 26 -9.89 -8.23 5.52
N GLU A 27 -8.69 -7.65 5.52
CA GLU A 27 -8.45 -6.26 5.92
C GLU A 27 -9.12 -5.27 4.97
N GLU A 28 -8.97 -5.47 3.65
CA GLU A 28 -9.63 -4.67 2.62
C GLU A 28 -11.15 -4.72 2.75
N LYS A 29 -11.71 -5.92 3.01
CA LYS A 29 -13.14 -6.07 3.30
C LYS A 29 -13.54 -5.24 4.51
N LEU A 30 -12.76 -5.25 5.59
CA LEU A 30 -13.08 -4.49 6.80
C LEU A 30 -13.07 -2.97 6.57
N ILE A 31 -12.15 -2.47 5.74
CA ILE A 31 -12.06 -1.04 5.38
C ILE A 31 -13.22 -0.63 4.47
N ALA A 32 -13.78 -1.55 3.69
CA ALA A 32 -14.90 -1.26 2.81
C ALA A 32 -16.16 -0.83 3.60
N LYS A 33 -16.80 0.27 3.18
CA LYS A 33 -17.97 0.90 3.86
C LYS A 33 -19.24 0.02 3.99
N ARG A 34 -19.23 -1.22 3.49
CA ARG A 34 -20.43 -2.08 3.36
C ARG A 34 -20.43 -3.32 4.23
N VAL A 35 -19.57 -3.41 5.25
CA VAL A 35 -19.53 -4.57 6.13
C VAL A 35 -20.51 -4.42 7.29
N SER A 36 -21.37 -5.43 7.47
CA SER A 36 -22.26 -5.51 8.64
C SER A 36 -21.45 -5.65 9.93
N PRO A 37 -21.86 -5.07 11.07
CA PRO A 37 -21.12 -5.20 12.33
C PRO A 37 -20.93 -6.67 12.76
N ARG A 38 -21.86 -7.56 12.41
CA ARG A 38 -21.74 -9.00 12.66
C ARG A 38 -20.64 -9.64 11.82
N GLU A 39 -20.54 -9.23 10.56
CA GLU A 39 -19.52 -9.72 9.63
C GLU A 39 -18.14 -9.18 10.02
N ALA A 40 -18.05 -7.89 10.40
CA ALA A 40 -16.82 -7.28 10.88
C ALA A 40 -16.23 -8.05 12.07
N GLN A 41 -17.06 -8.43 13.05
CA GLN A 41 -16.62 -9.27 14.17
C GLN A 41 -16.13 -10.65 13.73
N SER A 42 -16.77 -11.27 12.74
CA SER A 42 -16.34 -12.56 12.18
C SER A 42 -14.99 -12.45 11.46
N ILE A 43 -14.80 -11.39 10.67
CA ILE A 43 -13.56 -11.08 9.97
C ILE A 43 -12.41 -10.87 10.97
N LEU A 44 -12.64 -10.06 12.02
CA LEU A 44 -11.65 -9.82 13.07
C LEU A 44 -11.27 -11.09 13.83
N LYS A 45 -12.23 -11.98 14.13
CA LYS A 45 -11.95 -13.29 14.74
C LYS A 45 -11.08 -14.17 13.84
N SER A 46 -11.36 -14.15 12.54
CA SER A 46 -10.62 -14.92 11.55
C SER A 46 -9.18 -14.40 11.40
N LEU A 47 -8.99 -13.08 11.32
CA LEU A 47 -7.67 -12.44 11.28
C LEU A 47 -6.82 -12.79 12.51
N LYS A 48 -7.39 -12.75 13.72
CA LYS A 48 -6.69 -13.17 14.95
C LYS A 48 -6.18 -14.61 14.87
N LEU A 49 -6.96 -15.51 14.27
CA LEU A 49 -6.62 -16.92 14.16
C LEU A 49 -5.55 -17.17 13.09
N LEU A 50 -5.61 -16.44 11.97
CA LEU A 50 -4.64 -16.52 10.88
C LEU A 50 -3.29 -15.89 11.25
N SER A 51 -3.30 -14.80 12.02
CA SER A 51 -2.10 -14.09 12.50
C SER A 51 -1.35 -14.87 13.59
N ASN A 52 -2.05 -15.66 14.40
CA ASN A 52 -1.41 -16.39 15.48
C ASN A 52 -0.47 -17.50 14.93
N PRO A 53 0.84 -17.47 15.25
CA PRO A 53 1.80 -18.47 14.78
C PRO A 53 1.58 -19.84 15.43
N LYS A 54 0.95 -19.89 16.62
CA LYS A 54 0.62 -21.14 17.33
C LYS A 54 -0.58 -21.85 16.74
N THR A 55 -1.31 -21.23 15.81
CA THR A 55 -2.44 -21.87 15.14
C THR A 55 -1.92 -22.95 14.20
N PRO A 56 -2.36 -24.22 14.34
CA PRO A 56 -1.90 -25.29 13.47
C PRO A 56 -2.35 -25.05 12.02
N PHE A 57 -1.50 -25.45 11.08
CA PHE A 57 -1.68 -25.25 9.64
C PHE A 57 -3.08 -25.63 9.12
N ILE A 58 -3.57 -26.82 9.49
CA ILE A 58 -4.89 -27.31 9.04
C ILE A 58 -6.01 -26.37 9.46
N LYS A 59 -5.93 -25.79 10.67
CA LYS A 59 -6.94 -24.82 11.15
C LYS A 59 -6.86 -23.51 10.37
N LYS A 60 -5.65 -23.00 10.06
CA LYS A 60 -5.50 -21.80 9.21
C LYS A 60 -6.17 -22.02 7.84
N ARG A 61 -5.89 -23.15 7.20
CA ARG A 61 -6.48 -23.52 5.91
C ARG A 61 -7.99 -23.68 5.96
N GLN A 62 -8.52 -24.26 7.03
CA GLN A 62 -9.97 -24.40 7.24
C GLN A 62 -10.63 -23.02 7.37
N VAL A 63 -10.06 -22.12 8.16
CA VAL A 63 -10.56 -20.75 8.35
C VAL A 63 -10.56 -20.02 7.01
N MET A 64 -9.44 -20.03 6.28
CA MET A 64 -9.34 -19.39 4.96
C MET A 64 -10.45 -19.86 4.01
N ARG A 65 -10.70 -21.18 3.94
CA ARG A 65 -11.80 -21.73 3.11
C ARG A 65 -13.18 -21.28 3.56
N LEU A 66 -13.44 -21.25 4.87
CA LEU A 66 -14.74 -20.86 5.42
C LEU A 66 -15.01 -19.35 5.24
N THR A 67 -13.98 -18.51 5.32
CA THR A 67 -14.13 -17.05 5.33
C THR A 67 -13.97 -16.42 3.95
N CYS A 68 -13.01 -16.91 3.17
CA CYS A 68 -12.65 -16.38 1.86
C CYS A 68 -13.17 -17.26 0.71
N GLY A 69 -13.66 -18.48 0.99
CA GLY A 69 -14.08 -19.42 -0.04
C GLY A 69 -12.87 -20.00 -0.79
N ASP A 70 -12.99 -20.11 -2.12
CA ASP A 70 -11.89 -20.55 -2.98
C ASP A 70 -10.94 -19.39 -3.31
N TYR A 71 -10.07 -19.08 -2.36
CA TYR A 71 -9.10 -17.98 -2.46
C TYR A 71 -8.06 -18.18 -3.58
N ARG A 72 -7.79 -19.41 -4.01
CA ARG A 72 -6.80 -19.69 -5.08
C ARG A 72 -7.27 -19.14 -6.42
N GLN A 73 -8.56 -19.32 -6.72
CA GLN A 73 -9.16 -18.74 -7.93
C GLN A 73 -9.22 -17.21 -7.84
N ALA A 74 -9.51 -16.68 -6.66
CA ALA A 74 -9.55 -15.23 -6.44
C ALA A 74 -8.18 -14.57 -6.63
N MET A 75 -7.08 -15.20 -6.17
CA MET A 75 -5.71 -14.76 -6.43
C MET A 75 -5.42 -14.70 -7.93
N GLN A 76 -5.72 -15.78 -8.68
CA GLN A 76 -5.49 -15.81 -10.13
C GLN A 76 -6.30 -14.74 -10.87
N LYS A 77 -7.53 -14.47 -10.41
CA LYS A 77 -8.36 -13.42 -11.00
C LYS A 77 -7.74 -12.03 -10.78
N GLN A 78 -7.25 -11.75 -9.57
CA GLN A 78 -6.59 -10.48 -9.27
C GLN A 78 -5.29 -10.29 -10.06
N VAL A 79 -4.48 -11.34 -10.20
CA VAL A 79 -3.26 -11.29 -11.02
C VAL A 79 -3.61 -10.91 -12.46
N LYS A 80 -4.61 -11.56 -13.06
CA LYS A 80 -5.08 -11.22 -14.42
C LYS A 80 -5.62 -9.80 -14.53
N GLU A 81 -6.33 -9.33 -13.51
CA GLU A 81 -6.85 -7.95 -13.47
C GLU A 81 -5.71 -6.93 -13.44
N ILE A 82 -4.66 -7.19 -12.65
CA ILE A 82 -3.45 -6.36 -12.60
C ILE A 82 -2.70 -6.41 -13.94
N GLU A 83 -2.55 -7.58 -14.55
CA GLU A 83 -1.92 -7.74 -15.88
C GLU A 83 -2.65 -6.93 -16.94
N ASN A 84 -3.99 -6.99 -16.95
CA ASN A 84 -4.81 -6.18 -17.86
C ASN A 84 -4.64 -4.68 -17.60
N LEU A 85 -4.63 -4.24 -16.33
CA LEU A 85 -4.40 -2.85 -15.97
C LEU A 85 -3.02 -2.35 -16.41
N ILE A 86 -1.99 -3.19 -16.29
CA ILE A 86 -0.63 -2.87 -16.75
C ILE A 86 -0.62 -2.76 -18.28
N HIS A 87 -1.28 -3.68 -18.98
CA HIS A 87 -1.40 -3.63 -20.43
C HIS A 87 -2.13 -2.35 -20.90
N ASP A 88 -3.23 -1.98 -20.23
CA ASP A 88 -3.97 -0.75 -20.52
C ASP A 88 -3.17 0.54 -20.18
N CYS A 89 -2.16 0.43 -19.32
CA CYS A 89 -1.29 1.53 -18.89
C CYS A 89 0.06 1.55 -19.63
N GLU A 90 0.26 0.72 -20.66
CA GLU A 90 1.49 0.69 -21.46
C GLU A 90 1.68 2.06 -22.13
N LEU A 91 2.58 2.86 -21.57
CA LEU A 91 2.87 4.21 -22.02
C LEU A 91 3.53 4.14 -23.40
N ASP A 92 2.96 4.84 -24.37
CA ASP A 92 3.58 5.03 -25.67
C ASP A 92 5.02 5.54 -25.50
N HIS A 93 5.96 4.96 -26.26
CA HIS A 93 7.33 5.44 -26.32
C HIS A 93 7.33 6.91 -26.78
N VAL A 94 7.62 7.83 -25.85
CA VAL A 94 7.76 9.26 -26.17
C VAL A 94 9.15 9.47 -26.76
N GLU A 95 9.21 9.68 -28.07
CA GLU A 95 10.40 10.18 -28.76
C GLU A 95 10.91 11.45 -28.08
N ASN A 96 12.22 11.52 -27.84
CA ASN A 96 12.89 12.57 -27.08
C ASN A 96 12.86 13.93 -27.81
N ASN A 97 11.72 14.59 -27.86
CA ASN A 97 11.65 15.94 -28.41
C ASN A 97 12.25 16.95 -27.42
N SER A 98 13.31 17.65 -27.85
CA SER A 98 14.07 18.62 -27.05
C SER A 98 13.31 19.89 -26.64
N SER A 99 11.98 19.92 -26.80
CA SER A 99 11.11 21.02 -26.37
C SER A 99 10.31 20.61 -25.14
N GLY A 100 10.85 20.88 -23.96
CA GLY A 100 10.11 20.79 -22.70
C GLY A 100 9.12 21.94 -22.54
N ARG A 101 7.94 21.68 -21.97
CA ARG A 101 6.98 22.71 -21.58
C ARG A 101 7.20 23.09 -20.12
N VAL A 102 7.74 24.30 -19.87
CA VAL A 102 7.91 24.82 -18.51
C VAL A 102 6.55 25.24 -17.94
N LEU A 103 6.08 24.57 -16.89
CA LEU A 103 4.91 25.00 -16.13
C LEU A 103 5.35 26.04 -15.10
N ARG A 104 4.94 27.29 -15.32
CA ARG A 104 5.13 28.39 -14.38
C ARG A 104 4.02 28.39 -13.34
N LYS A 105 4.40 28.48 -12.06
CA LYS A 105 3.49 28.57 -10.92
C LYS A 105 2.51 29.73 -11.12
N ALA A 106 1.21 29.44 -11.15
CA ALA A 106 0.18 30.46 -11.25
C ALA A 106 0.07 31.21 -9.92
N ALA A 107 0.19 32.54 -9.94
CA ALA A 107 -0.22 33.38 -8.83
C ALA A 107 -1.74 33.52 -8.89
N ALA A 108 -2.44 33.19 -7.81
CA ALA A 108 -3.85 33.51 -7.68
C ALA A 108 -4.00 35.04 -7.72
N SER A 109 -4.70 35.57 -8.71
CA SER A 109 -5.13 36.97 -8.72
C SER A 109 -6.28 37.09 -7.73
N SER A 110 -5.95 37.38 -6.47
CA SER A 110 -6.88 37.99 -5.54
C SER A 110 -6.89 39.49 -5.83
N ASN A 111 -7.97 39.96 -6.45
CA ASN A 111 -8.23 41.38 -6.65
C ASN A 111 -8.60 42.03 -5.32
N GLU A 112 -7.63 42.38 -4.47
CA GLU A 112 -7.82 43.40 -3.42
C GLU A 112 -6.52 44.19 -3.22
N THR A 113 -6.60 45.48 -3.54
CA THR A 113 -5.61 46.53 -3.32
C THR A 113 -5.55 46.94 -1.86
N GLU A 114 -4.37 46.84 -1.23
CA GLU A 114 -3.69 47.87 -0.42
C GLU A 114 -2.75 47.23 0.63
N SER A 115 -1.47 47.60 0.53
CA SER A 115 -0.46 47.57 1.60
C SER A 115 -0.14 46.21 2.25
N ARG A 116 0.54 45.31 1.53
CA ARG A 116 1.37 44.27 2.17
C ARG A 116 2.68 44.13 1.43
N GLU A 117 3.78 44.50 2.07
CA GLU A 117 5.11 44.10 1.63
C GLU A 117 5.14 42.58 1.41
N PRO A 118 5.82 42.08 0.36
CA PRO A 118 5.92 40.65 0.12
C PRO A 118 6.83 40.04 1.19
N ALA A 119 6.28 39.74 2.36
CA ALA A 119 7.00 39.09 3.43
C ALA A 119 7.41 37.68 2.99
N PHE A 120 8.72 37.49 2.85
CA PHE A 120 9.36 36.20 2.71
C PHE A 120 9.03 35.39 3.98
N LEU A 121 7.99 34.54 3.93
CA LEU A 121 7.50 33.74 5.07
C LEU A 121 8.42 32.56 5.44
N PHE A 122 9.68 32.60 5.02
CA PHE A 122 10.69 31.66 5.51
C PHE A 122 11.27 32.24 6.79
N ASN A 123 10.61 31.95 7.91
CA ASN A 123 11.09 32.32 9.23
C ASN A 123 12.27 31.40 9.61
N PHE A 124 13.44 31.66 9.03
CA PHE A 124 14.68 31.08 9.53
C PHE A 124 14.98 31.72 10.89
N PRO A 125 15.18 30.95 11.97
CA PRO A 125 15.65 31.52 13.22
C PRO A 125 17.02 32.17 12.94
N GLN A 126 17.07 33.50 13.06
CA GLN A 126 18.30 34.25 12.89
C GLN A 126 19.20 33.90 14.08
N PRO A 127 20.39 33.33 13.86
CA PRO A 127 21.27 33.03 14.98
C PRO A 127 21.76 34.35 15.58
N GLU A 128 21.44 34.57 16.86
CA GLU A 128 21.95 35.66 17.68
C GLU A 128 23.49 35.59 17.70
N GLY A 129 24.16 36.48 16.97
CA GLY A 129 25.61 36.68 17.05
C GLY A 129 26.45 35.89 16.04
N GLY A 130 26.39 36.25 14.77
CA GLY A 130 27.42 35.88 13.79
C GLY A 130 28.59 36.88 13.86
N GLN A 131 29.67 36.53 14.54
CA GLN A 131 30.97 37.17 14.32
C GLN A 131 31.52 36.69 12.97
N ASP A 132 31.87 37.61 12.08
CA ASP A 132 32.56 37.29 10.82
C ASP A 132 33.92 36.64 11.11
N ILE A 133 34.08 35.36 10.77
CA ILE A 133 35.31 34.58 10.96
C ILE A 133 36.13 34.46 9.67
N PHE A 134 35.97 35.37 8.72
CA PHE A 134 36.86 35.46 7.57
C PHE A 134 37.42 36.88 7.44
N LYS A 135 38.75 36.95 7.65
CA LYS A 135 39.60 38.14 7.52
C LYS A 135 39.62 38.68 6.10
#